data_AF-A0A1C6CVF7-F1
#
_entry.id   AF-A0A1C6CVF7-F1
#
_cell.length_a   1.000
_cell.length_b   1.000
_cell.length_c   1.000
_cell.angle_alpha   90.00
_cell.angle_beta   90.00
_cell.angle_gamma   90.00
#
_symmetry.space_group_name_H-M   'P 1'
#
loop_
_entity.id
_entity.type
_entity.pdbx_description
1 polymer ?
#
loop_
_entity_poly.entity_id
_entity_poly.type
_entity_poly.pdbx_seq_one_letter_code
_entity_poly.pdbx_strand_id
1 'polypeptide(L)'
;MIASFSYYMLNIFFTIGPLNMLFRAFPSEKRTLRSVHITSVLYLFIFSWMLFVPPSDASKYSMLLIYPFTAFSFFFFLGGTKSFKFILFCLFFNSILLIEGISATILSLIGLLFPKLHIVSVFTGLDGNPLSISLLCIFEVITYMIIFSYIVHFIKHHAYLMQISLLIGLLLPILLPIILDNILMIIPNTLHSVFVYLIPSLVCSYGIWRLFKHGITLLVHSEEENVRQQHHLDMVQQEIEHLHSLDNEYKKLYVWNHDMANHLLALSLLAEQEKYDQALSYMKQMQEKGDEL
;
A
#
# COMPACT_ATOMS: atom_id res chain seq x y z
N MET A 1 -37.82 6.59 8.15
CA MET A 1 -37.51 7.39 6.95
C MET A 1 -36.09 7.97 6.99
N ILE A 2 -35.72 8.80 8.00
CA ILE A 2 -34.37 9.41 8.09
C ILE A 2 -33.24 8.37 8.18
N ALA A 3 -33.40 7.32 8.98
CA ALA A 3 -32.41 6.25 9.10
C ALA A 3 -32.24 5.43 7.81
N SER A 4 -33.35 4.99 7.18
CA SER A 4 -33.32 4.29 5.89
C SER A 4 -32.70 5.15 4.78
N PHE A 5 -32.97 6.46 4.78
CA PHE A 5 -32.32 7.41 3.88
C PHE A 5 -30.81 7.55 4.14
N SER A 6 -30.40 7.54 5.41
CA SER A 6 -28.97 7.59 5.77
C SER A 6 -28.22 6.35 5.27
N TYR A 7 -28.81 5.15 5.42
CA TYR A 7 -28.26 3.92 4.85
C TYR A 7 -28.24 3.94 3.32
N TYR A 8 -29.28 4.44 2.67
CA TYR A 8 -29.31 4.61 1.21
C TYR A 8 -28.12 5.47 0.74
N MET A 9 -27.91 6.63 1.36
CA MET A 9 -26.80 7.53 1.03
C MET A 9 -25.45 6.87 1.29
N LEU A 10 -25.32 6.15 2.39
CA LEU A 10 -24.10 5.41 2.74
C LEU A 10 -23.75 4.34 1.69
N ASN A 11 -24.72 3.53 1.28
CA ASN A 11 -24.53 2.47 0.29
C ASN A 11 -24.12 3.03 -1.07
N ILE A 12 -24.77 4.10 -1.50
CA ILE A 12 -24.42 4.80 -2.74
C ILE A 12 -23.00 5.31 -2.65
N PHE A 13 -22.66 5.95 -1.54
CA PHE A 13 -21.36 6.55 -1.36
C PHE A 13 -20.23 5.50 -1.35
N PHE A 14 -20.41 4.40 -0.62
CA PHE A 14 -19.43 3.30 -0.57
C PHE A 14 -19.38 2.43 -1.83
N THR A 15 -20.34 2.51 -2.73
CA THR A 15 -20.27 1.79 -4.02
C THR A 15 -19.76 2.69 -5.15
N ILE A 16 -20.31 3.89 -5.28
CA ILE A 16 -20.00 4.83 -6.37
C ILE A 16 -18.71 5.62 -6.11
N GLY A 17 -18.50 6.08 -4.86
CA GLY A 17 -17.32 6.84 -4.45
C GLY A 17 -16.01 6.13 -4.80
N PRO A 18 -15.78 4.89 -4.32
CA PRO A 18 -14.54 4.17 -4.59
C PRO A 18 -14.38 3.85 -6.07
N LEU A 19 -15.44 3.46 -6.77
CA LEU A 19 -15.39 3.22 -8.22
C LEU A 19 -14.90 4.46 -8.97
N ASN A 20 -15.44 5.65 -8.67
CA ASN A 20 -15.03 6.89 -9.33
C ASN A 20 -13.59 7.32 -8.97
N MET A 21 -13.21 7.25 -7.69
CA MET A 21 -11.86 7.62 -7.25
C MET A 21 -10.80 6.69 -7.83
N LEU A 22 -11.06 5.38 -7.79
CA LEU A 22 -10.13 4.37 -8.29
C LEU A 22 -10.07 4.33 -9.81
N PHE A 23 -11.18 4.54 -10.52
CA PHE A 23 -11.15 4.58 -11.98
C PHE A 23 -10.35 5.78 -12.51
N ARG A 24 -10.33 6.91 -11.79
CA ARG A 24 -9.45 8.04 -12.11
C ARG A 24 -7.98 7.73 -11.84
N ALA A 25 -7.68 6.95 -10.81
CA ALA A 25 -6.31 6.55 -10.47
C ALA A 25 -5.78 5.42 -11.37
N PHE A 26 -6.63 4.46 -11.72
CA PHE A 26 -6.31 3.23 -12.45
C PHE A 26 -7.34 2.96 -13.57
N PRO A 27 -7.34 3.79 -14.63
CA PRO A 27 -8.29 3.65 -15.73
C PRO A 27 -8.08 2.33 -16.47
N SER A 28 -9.17 1.71 -16.92
CA SER A 28 -9.11 0.55 -17.81
C SER A 28 -9.10 1.00 -19.25
N GLU A 29 -8.19 0.43 -20.06
CA GLU A 29 -8.13 0.69 -21.51
C GLU A 29 -9.43 0.31 -22.24
N LYS A 30 -10.21 -0.63 -21.68
CA LYS A 30 -11.42 -1.17 -22.31
C LYS A 30 -12.69 -0.40 -21.94
N ARG A 31 -12.63 0.53 -20.99
CA ARG A 31 -13.81 1.19 -20.41
C ARG A 31 -13.64 2.69 -20.41
N THR A 32 -14.72 3.40 -20.70
CA THR A 32 -14.74 4.87 -20.73
C THR A 32 -15.40 5.43 -19.47
N LEU A 33 -15.11 6.68 -19.14
CA LEU A 33 -15.75 7.39 -18.02
C LEU A 33 -17.29 7.38 -18.13
N ARG A 34 -17.83 7.41 -19.36
CA ARG A 34 -19.27 7.28 -19.63
C ARG A 34 -19.84 5.95 -19.11
N SER A 35 -19.11 4.85 -19.24
CA SER A 35 -19.55 3.55 -18.74
C SER A 35 -19.65 3.53 -17.21
N VAL A 36 -18.71 4.19 -16.52
CA VAL A 36 -18.72 4.33 -15.06
C VAL A 36 -19.90 5.18 -14.60
N HIS A 37 -20.21 6.28 -15.30
CA HIS A 37 -21.38 7.12 -14.99
C HIS A 37 -22.70 6.36 -15.17
N ILE A 38 -22.85 5.59 -16.26
CA ILE A 38 -24.06 4.77 -16.47
C ILE A 38 -24.22 3.76 -15.33
N THR A 39 -23.15 3.06 -14.95
CA THR A 39 -23.18 2.13 -13.83
C THR A 39 -23.47 2.81 -12.49
N SER A 40 -22.95 4.02 -12.27
CA SER A 40 -23.27 4.82 -11.08
C SER A 40 -24.78 5.13 -11.01
N VAL A 41 -25.39 5.52 -12.14
CA VAL A 41 -26.84 5.75 -12.22
C VAL A 41 -27.64 4.47 -11.98
N LEU A 42 -27.17 3.33 -12.50
CA LEU A 42 -27.80 2.04 -12.23
C LEU A 42 -27.75 1.68 -10.75
N TYR A 43 -26.64 1.94 -10.05
CA TYR A 43 -26.55 1.73 -8.60
C TYR A 43 -27.48 2.64 -7.82
N LEU A 44 -27.64 3.91 -8.21
CA LEU A 44 -28.65 4.80 -7.58
C LEU A 44 -30.05 4.20 -7.66
N PHE A 45 -30.43 3.64 -8.82
CA PHE A 45 -31.72 2.99 -9.00
C PHE A 45 -31.83 1.69 -8.20
N ILE A 46 -30.79 0.84 -8.25
CA ILE A 46 -30.73 -0.43 -7.52
C ILE A 46 -30.76 -0.23 -6.01
N PHE A 47 -30.26 0.87 -5.45
CA PHE A 47 -30.36 1.13 -4.01
C PHE A 47 -31.65 1.85 -3.61
N SER A 48 -32.41 2.40 -4.56
CA SER A 48 -33.60 3.21 -4.26
C SER A 48 -34.70 2.44 -3.51
N TRP A 49 -34.78 1.11 -3.66
CA TRP A 49 -35.75 0.30 -2.90
C TRP A 49 -35.46 0.30 -1.39
N MET A 50 -34.22 0.55 -0.94
CA MET A 50 -33.87 0.62 0.49
C MET A 50 -34.59 1.75 1.23
N LEU A 51 -35.08 2.78 0.51
CA LEU A 51 -35.87 3.86 1.09
C LEU A 51 -37.19 3.37 1.72
N PHE A 52 -37.72 2.25 1.24
CA PHE A 52 -38.99 1.68 1.67
C PHE A 52 -38.85 0.58 2.72
N VAL A 53 -37.61 0.25 3.10
CA VAL A 53 -37.29 -0.85 4.01
C VAL A 53 -37.09 -0.33 5.45
N PRO A 54 -37.51 -1.08 6.48
CA PRO A 54 -37.19 -0.75 7.87
C PRO A 54 -35.68 -0.58 8.10
N PRO A 55 -35.23 0.32 9.00
CA PRO A 55 -33.81 0.58 9.22
C PRO A 55 -32.98 -0.65 9.60
N SER A 56 -33.54 -1.54 10.43
CA SER A 56 -32.90 -2.78 10.86
C SER A 56 -32.59 -3.73 9.69
N ASP A 57 -33.55 -3.88 8.78
CA ASP A 57 -33.39 -4.69 7.58
C ASP A 57 -32.49 -3.99 6.56
N ALA A 58 -32.60 -2.66 6.43
CA ALA A 58 -31.72 -1.86 5.58
C ALA A 58 -30.23 -1.98 6.00
N SER A 59 -29.93 -2.04 7.30
CA SER A 59 -28.58 -2.29 7.79
C SER A 59 -28.04 -3.67 7.37
N LYS A 60 -28.86 -4.72 7.48
CA LYS A 60 -28.47 -6.09 7.06
C LYS A 60 -28.23 -6.16 5.56
N TYR A 61 -29.10 -5.54 4.76
CA TYR A 61 -28.94 -5.48 3.31
C TYR A 61 -27.72 -4.64 2.91
N SER A 62 -27.43 -3.55 3.63
CA SER A 62 -26.23 -2.74 3.43
C SER A 62 -24.96 -3.58 3.55
N MET A 63 -24.84 -4.35 4.64
CA MET A 63 -23.71 -5.23 4.88
C MET A 63 -23.59 -6.32 3.80
N LEU A 64 -24.70 -6.86 3.30
CA LEU A 64 -24.66 -7.90 2.27
C LEU A 64 -24.33 -7.37 0.87
N LEU A 65 -24.84 -6.19 0.51
CA LEU A 65 -24.79 -5.69 -0.87
C LEU A 65 -23.53 -4.88 -1.19
N ILE A 66 -22.95 -4.13 -0.24
CA ILE A 66 -21.78 -3.28 -0.52
C ILE A 66 -20.61 -4.11 -1.08
N TYR A 67 -20.34 -5.27 -0.51
CA TYR A 67 -19.20 -6.10 -0.90
C TYR A 67 -19.28 -6.69 -2.32
N PRO A 68 -20.36 -7.39 -2.72
CA PRO A 68 -20.46 -7.92 -4.09
C PRO A 68 -20.52 -6.82 -5.15
N PHE A 69 -21.20 -5.69 -4.88
CA PHE A 69 -21.27 -4.59 -5.84
C PHE A 69 -19.93 -3.87 -6.02
N THR A 70 -19.16 -3.69 -4.95
CA THR A 70 -17.82 -3.11 -5.02
C THR A 70 -16.81 -4.07 -5.65
N ALA A 71 -16.89 -5.36 -5.35
CA ALA A 71 -16.09 -6.39 -6.02
C ALA A 71 -16.35 -6.38 -7.53
N PHE A 72 -17.61 -6.44 -7.95
CA PHE A 72 -17.99 -6.37 -9.36
C PHE A 72 -17.44 -5.10 -10.02
N SER A 73 -17.60 -3.96 -9.36
CA SER A 73 -17.10 -2.66 -9.83
C SER A 73 -15.59 -2.69 -10.07
N PHE A 74 -14.81 -3.22 -9.13
CA PHE A 74 -13.36 -3.21 -9.22
C PHE A 74 -12.86 -4.15 -10.31
N PHE A 75 -13.37 -5.39 -10.35
CA PHE A 75 -12.93 -6.38 -11.32
C PHE A 75 -13.27 -6.00 -12.77
N PHE A 76 -14.43 -5.37 -12.97
CA PHE A 76 -14.95 -5.07 -14.30
C PHE A 76 -14.49 -3.72 -14.87
N PHE A 77 -14.38 -2.68 -14.04
CA PHE A 77 -14.09 -1.32 -14.52
C PHE A 77 -12.64 -0.87 -14.40
N LEU A 78 -11.88 -1.38 -13.42
CA LEU A 78 -10.51 -0.90 -13.18
C LEU A 78 -9.49 -1.55 -14.13
N GLY A 79 -8.41 -0.84 -14.41
CA GLY A 79 -7.25 -1.39 -15.13
C GLY A 79 -6.39 -2.32 -14.27
N GLY A 80 -5.36 -2.92 -14.86
CA GLY A 80 -4.38 -3.76 -14.14
C GLY A 80 -4.68 -5.26 -14.11
N THR A 81 -3.76 -6.01 -13.50
CA THR A 81 -3.82 -7.47 -13.39
C THR A 81 -4.96 -7.91 -12.45
N LYS A 82 -5.46 -9.14 -12.61
CA LYS A 82 -6.50 -9.70 -11.72
C LYS A 82 -6.08 -9.63 -10.24
N SER A 83 -4.82 -9.90 -9.99
CA SER A 83 -4.23 -9.89 -8.65
C SER A 83 -4.17 -8.49 -8.03
N PHE A 84 -3.83 -7.46 -8.82
CA PHE A 84 -3.88 -6.06 -8.37
C PHE A 84 -5.30 -5.62 -7.99
N LYS A 85 -6.30 -6.00 -8.79
CA LYS A 85 -7.71 -5.68 -8.48
C LYS A 85 -8.19 -6.37 -7.20
N PHE A 86 -7.75 -7.61 -6.96
CA PHE A 86 -8.05 -8.33 -5.73
C PHE A 86 -7.44 -7.64 -4.49
N ILE A 87 -6.19 -7.20 -4.58
CA ILE A 87 -5.53 -6.40 -3.55
C ILE A 87 -6.32 -5.14 -3.23
N LEU A 88 -6.72 -4.41 -4.26
CA LEU A 88 -7.47 -3.18 -4.11
C LEU A 88 -8.81 -3.42 -3.40
N PHE A 89 -9.47 -4.53 -3.71
CA PHE A 89 -10.68 -4.98 -3.02
C PHE A 89 -10.40 -5.31 -1.54
N CYS A 90 -9.33 -6.04 -1.23
CA CYS A 90 -8.93 -6.33 0.14
C CYS A 90 -8.61 -5.06 0.94
N LEU A 91 -7.88 -4.10 0.36
CA LEU A 91 -7.55 -2.83 1.00
C LEU A 91 -8.80 -1.98 1.24
N PHE A 92 -9.69 -1.91 0.26
CA PHE A 92 -10.97 -1.21 0.40
C PHE A 92 -11.80 -1.77 1.56
N PHE A 93 -11.89 -3.10 1.68
CA PHE A 93 -12.63 -3.70 2.79
C PHE A 93 -11.99 -3.41 4.14
N ASN A 94 -10.66 -3.56 4.28
CA ASN A 94 -9.96 -3.21 5.52
C ASN A 94 -10.17 -1.72 5.88
N SER A 95 -10.25 -0.86 4.87
CA SER A 95 -10.55 0.56 5.07
C SER A 95 -11.95 0.76 5.64
N ILE A 96 -12.98 0.08 5.10
CA ILE A 96 -14.36 0.17 5.61
C ILE A 96 -14.42 -0.24 7.09
N LEU A 97 -13.76 -1.34 7.47
CA LEU A 97 -13.76 -1.80 8.86
C LEU A 97 -13.12 -0.78 9.80
N LEU A 98 -12.00 -0.21 9.39
CA LEU A 98 -11.30 0.81 10.17
C LEU A 98 -12.16 2.08 10.29
N ILE A 99 -12.87 2.46 9.21
CA ILE A 99 -13.80 3.59 9.21
C ILE A 99 -14.98 3.34 10.14
N GLU A 100 -15.57 2.15 10.11
CA GLU A 100 -16.67 1.76 10.99
C GLU A 100 -16.22 1.81 12.46
N GLY A 101 -15.05 1.25 12.78
CA GLY A 101 -14.48 1.29 14.13
C GLY A 101 -14.21 2.72 14.63
N ILE A 102 -13.60 3.57 13.81
CA ILE A 102 -13.37 4.98 14.17
C ILE A 102 -14.71 5.72 14.34
N SER A 103 -15.68 5.50 13.46
CA SER A 103 -16.97 6.19 13.52
C SER A 103 -17.77 5.76 14.76
N ALA A 104 -17.76 4.46 15.08
CA ALA A 104 -18.40 3.92 16.28
C ALA A 104 -17.75 4.43 17.58
N THR A 105 -16.42 4.53 17.62
CA THR A 105 -15.70 5.09 18.79
C THR A 105 -15.99 6.58 18.98
N ILE A 106 -16.00 7.37 17.91
CA ILE A 106 -16.43 8.79 17.95
C ILE A 106 -17.86 8.88 18.48
N LEU A 107 -18.78 8.08 17.96
CA LEU A 107 -20.17 8.09 18.39
C LEU A 107 -20.34 7.69 19.85
N SER A 108 -19.54 6.71 20.32
CA SER A 108 -19.49 6.29 21.73
C SER A 108 -19.05 7.42 22.65
N LEU A 109 -18.03 8.18 22.24
CA LEU A 109 -17.54 9.35 22.98
C LEU A 109 -18.62 10.44 23.10
N ILE A 110 -19.36 10.70 22.02
CA ILE A 110 -20.48 11.65 22.02
C ILE A 110 -21.62 11.15 22.92
N GLY A 111 -21.92 9.86 22.88
CA GLY A 111 -22.92 9.25 23.76
C GLY A 111 -22.57 9.39 25.24
N LEU A 112 -21.29 9.29 25.59
CA LEU A 112 -20.79 9.49 26.95
C LEU A 112 -20.87 10.97 27.38
N LEU A 113 -20.56 11.90 26.47
CA LEU A 113 -20.63 13.35 26.74
C LEU A 113 -22.07 13.87 26.85
N PHE A 114 -23.01 13.28 26.11
CA PHE A 114 -24.41 13.70 26.05
C PHE A 114 -25.39 12.55 26.33
N PRO A 115 -25.45 12.03 27.57
CA PRO A 115 -26.26 10.87 27.91
C PRO A 115 -27.77 11.08 27.72
N LYS A 116 -28.24 12.33 27.70
CA LYS A 116 -29.65 12.69 27.44
C LYS A 116 -30.10 12.39 26.00
N LEU A 117 -29.18 12.18 25.07
CA LEU A 117 -29.49 11.91 23.65
C LEU A 117 -29.76 10.43 23.36
N HIS A 118 -29.62 9.53 24.34
CA HIS A 118 -29.81 8.07 24.19
C HIS A 118 -29.10 7.51 22.94
N ILE A 119 -27.86 7.96 22.70
CA ILE A 119 -27.06 7.54 21.55
C ILE A 119 -26.53 6.14 21.83
N VAL A 120 -26.92 5.19 20.98
CA VAL A 120 -26.36 3.84 20.96
C VAL A 120 -25.18 3.83 19.99
N SER A 121 -24.03 3.34 20.45
CA SER A 121 -22.78 3.28 19.66
C SER A 121 -22.43 1.87 19.18
N VAL A 122 -22.92 0.84 19.87
CA VAL A 122 -22.67 -0.58 19.55
C VAL A 122 -23.96 -1.19 19.00
N PHE A 123 -23.86 -1.93 17.88
CA PHE A 123 -25.02 -2.45 17.14
C PHE A 123 -26.05 -1.38 16.73
N THR A 124 -25.58 -0.16 16.48
CA THR A 124 -26.42 0.99 16.08
C THR A 124 -27.31 0.68 14.86
N GLY A 125 -26.89 -0.23 13.99
CA GLY A 125 -27.69 -0.65 12.84
C GLY A 125 -28.84 -1.62 13.11
N LEU A 126 -28.87 -2.27 14.29
CA LEU A 126 -29.98 -3.14 14.69
C LEU A 126 -30.97 -2.42 15.59
N ASP A 127 -30.47 -1.75 16.65
CA ASP A 127 -31.30 -1.20 17.73
C ASP A 127 -31.07 0.31 17.97
N GLY A 128 -30.35 0.99 17.07
CA GLY A 128 -30.05 2.41 17.20
C GLY A 128 -31.27 3.31 16.96
N ASN A 129 -31.31 4.42 17.69
CA ASN A 129 -32.24 5.51 17.41
C ASN A 129 -31.95 6.10 16.00
N PRO A 130 -32.94 6.50 15.19
CA PRO A 130 -32.72 7.18 13.91
C PRO A 130 -31.68 8.32 13.95
N LEU A 131 -31.54 9.04 15.06
CA LEU A 131 -30.51 10.05 15.23
C LEU A 131 -29.09 9.45 15.33
N SER A 132 -28.90 8.38 16.09
CA SER A 132 -27.59 7.72 16.21
C SER A 132 -27.17 7.06 14.89
N ILE A 133 -28.12 6.48 14.16
CA ILE A 133 -27.88 5.92 12.81
C ILE A 133 -27.42 7.02 11.84
N SER A 134 -28.13 8.14 11.81
CA SER A 134 -27.78 9.23 10.89
C SER A 134 -26.41 9.84 11.20
N LEU A 135 -26.09 10.05 12.49
CA LEU A 135 -24.78 10.53 12.92
C LEU A 135 -23.67 9.54 12.55
N LEU A 136 -23.90 8.22 12.75
CA LEU A 136 -22.95 7.19 12.37
C LEU A 136 -22.63 7.26 10.87
N CYS A 137 -23.65 7.27 10.02
CA CYS A 137 -23.47 7.36 8.57
C CYS A 137 -22.71 8.64 8.15
N ILE A 138 -22.97 9.78 8.81
CA ILE A 138 -22.24 11.03 8.53
C ILE A 138 -20.76 10.90 8.89
N PHE A 139 -20.46 10.36 10.08
CA PHE A 139 -19.07 10.15 10.50
C PHE A 139 -18.35 9.15 9.61
N GLU A 140 -19.03 8.09 9.17
CA GLU A 140 -18.48 7.11 8.25
C GLU A 140 -18.12 7.74 6.89
N VAL A 141 -19.00 8.57 6.33
CA VAL A 141 -18.73 9.28 5.06
C VAL A 141 -17.55 10.25 5.21
N ILE A 142 -17.49 11.02 6.29
CA ILE A 142 -16.40 11.98 6.53
C ILE A 142 -15.07 11.25 6.71
N THR A 143 -15.06 10.23 7.58
CA THR A 143 -13.87 9.44 7.88
C THR A 143 -13.39 8.71 6.63
N TYR A 144 -14.30 8.19 5.80
CA TYR A 144 -13.97 7.60 4.51
C TYR A 144 -13.28 8.58 3.57
N MET A 145 -13.81 9.79 3.40
CA MET A 145 -13.21 10.78 2.50
C MET A 145 -11.74 11.06 2.85
N ILE A 146 -11.42 11.07 4.14
CA ILE A 146 -10.06 11.31 4.63
C ILE A 146 -9.19 10.06 4.40
N ILE A 147 -9.60 8.92 4.95
CA ILE A 147 -8.79 7.70 4.98
C ILE A 147 -8.63 7.10 3.59
N PHE A 148 -9.72 7.00 2.84
CA PHE A 148 -9.69 6.38 1.52
C PHE A 148 -8.91 7.23 0.51
N SER A 149 -9.02 8.56 0.57
CA SER A 149 -8.21 9.46 -0.27
C SER A 149 -6.72 9.27 0.00
N TYR A 150 -6.32 9.15 1.28
CA TYR A 150 -4.94 8.88 1.66
C TYR A 150 -4.45 7.53 1.11
N ILE A 151 -5.25 6.48 1.27
CA ILE A 151 -4.93 5.13 0.77
C ILE A 151 -4.78 5.12 -0.76
N VAL A 152 -5.68 5.77 -1.51
CA VAL A 152 -5.57 5.85 -2.97
C VAL A 152 -4.31 6.60 -3.39
N HIS A 153 -3.97 7.69 -2.71
CA HIS A 153 -2.74 8.44 -2.96
C HIS A 153 -1.48 7.60 -2.68
N PHE A 154 -1.47 6.88 -1.58
CA PHE A 154 -0.39 5.97 -1.19
C PHE A 154 -0.20 4.86 -2.22
N ILE A 155 -1.28 4.16 -2.60
CA ILE A 155 -1.22 3.08 -3.60
C ILE A 155 -0.71 3.61 -4.94
N LYS A 156 -1.12 4.82 -5.35
CA LYS A 156 -0.65 5.41 -6.61
C LYS A 156 0.87 5.63 -6.65
N HIS A 157 1.48 6.04 -5.54
CA HIS A 157 2.93 6.29 -5.47
C HIS A 157 3.75 5.02 -5.18
N HIS A 158 3.17 4.07 -4.45
CA HIS A 158 3.87 2.87 -3.97
C HIS A 158 3.37 1.57 -4.60
N ALA A 159 2.66 1.65 -5.73
CA ALA A 159 2.10 0.47 -6.42
C ALA A 159 3.16 -0.61 -6.73
N TYR A 160 4.41 -0.19 -6.98
CA TYR A 160 5.53 -1.09 -7.27
C TYR A 160 6.01 -1.90 -6.05
N LEU A 161 5.74 -1.43 -4.82
CA LEU A 161 6.12 -2.11 -3.58
C LEU A 161 5.10 -3.17 -3.16
N MET A 162 3.92 -3.21 -3.78
CA MET A 162 2.83 -4.10 -3.37
C MET A 162 3.07 -5.53 -3.86
N GLN A 163 3.86 -6.30 -3.11
CA GLN A 163 3.96 -7.74 -3.33
C GLN A 163 2.62 -8.41 -3.01
N ILE A 164 2.06 -9.03 -4.04
CA ILE A 164 0.71 -9.57 -4.07
C ILE A 164 0.53 -10.71 -3.07
N SER A 165 1.50 -11.61 -3.00
CA SER A 165 1.47 -12.79 -2.14
C SER A 165 1.47 -12.40 -0.66
N LEU A 166 2.25 -11.37 -0.33
CA LEU A 166 2.45 -10.82 1.01
C LEU A 166 1.19 -10.12 1.51
N LEU A 167 0.60 -9.28 0.67
CA LEU A 167 -0.61 -8.54 1.00
C LEU A 167 -1.84 -9.46 1.15
N ILE A 168 -1.95 -10.49 0.29
CA ILE A 168 -3.00 -11.51 0.39
C ILE A 168 -2.82 -12.34 1.66
N GLY A 169 -1.59 -12.78 1.96
CA GLY A 169 -1.29 -13.58 3.14
C GLY A 169 -1.56 -12.86 4.46
N LEU A 170 -1.55 -11.52 4.48
CA LEU A 170 -1.71 -10.73 5.70
C LEU A 170 -3.10 -10.08 5.83
N LEU A 171 -3.70 -9.62 4.72
CA LEU A 171 -5.02 -8.98 4.74
C LEU A 171 -6.17 -9.99 4.73
N LEU A 172 -6.09 -11.05 3.93
CA LEU A 172 -7.18 -12.03 3.80
C LEU A 172 -7.56 -12.71 5.13
N PRO A 173 -6.61 -13.06 6.02
CA PRO A 173 -6.91 -13.60 7.34
C PRO A 173 -7.69 -12.65 8.26
N ILE A 174 -7.61 -11.33 8.04
CA ILE A 174 -8.37 -10.33 8.81
C ILE A 174 -9.79 -10.20 8.23
N LEU A 175 -9.91 -10.30 6.90
CA LEU A 175 -11.17 -10.15 6.16
C LEU A 175 -12.15 -11.31 6.40
N LEU A 176 -11.65 -12.55 6.31
CA LEU A 176 -12.48 -13.75 6.34
C LEU A 176 -13.27 -13.94 7.65
N PRO A 177 -12.70 -13.76 8.85
CA PRO A 177 -13.44 -13.85 10.10
C PRO A 177 -14.61 -12.86 10.17
N ILE A 178 -14.42 -11.65 9.66
CA ILE A 178 -15.40 -10.56 9.79
C ILE A 178 -16.55 -10.74 8.78
N ILE A 179 -16.25 -11.19 7.57
CA ILE A 179 -17.31 -11.59 6.61
C ILE A 179 -18.10 -12.76 7.17
N LEU A 180 -17.41 -13.74 7.76
CA LEU A 180 -18.04 -14.90 8.37
C LEU A 180 -18.96 -14.46 9.51
N ASP A 181 -18.49 -13.60 10.42
CA ASP A 181 -19.27 -13.08 11.54
C ASP A 181 -20.53 -12.33 11.07
N ASN A 182 -20.42 -11.46 10.06
CA ASN A 182 -21.55 -10.73 9.48
C ASN A 182 -22.60 -11.65 8.84
N ILE A 183 -22.18 -12.70 8.12
CA ILE A 183 -23.11 -13.68 7.55
C ILE A 183 -23.82 -14.48 8.66
N LEU A 184 -23.08 -14.81 9.71
CA LEU A 184 -23.57 -15.63 10.82
C LEU A 184 -24.54 -14.86 11.72
N MET A 185 -24.41 -13.54 11.82
CA MET A 185 -25.33 -12.66 12.54
C MET A 185 -26.77 -12.67 11.98
N ILE A 186 -26.96 -13.15 10.75
CA ILE A 186 -28.27 -13.25 10.08
C ILE A 186 -29.01 -14.54 10.49
N ILE A 187 -28.31 -15.55 11.02
CA ILE A 187 -28.86 -16.87 11.32
C ILE A 187 -29.56 -16.87 12.69
N PRO A 188 -30.80 -17.39 12.82
CA PRO A 188 -31.53 -17.42 14.07
C PRO A 188 -30.85 -18.27 15.14
N ASN A 189 -30.81 -17.74 16.37
CA ASN A 189 -30.06 -18.29 17.49
C ASN A 189 -30.76 -19.53 18.10
N THR A 190 -30.61 -20.69 17.47
CA THR A 190 -31.11 -21.99 17.94
C THR A 190 -29.94 -22.92 18.29
N LEU A 191 -30.13 -23.86 19.23
CA LEU A 191 -29.07 -24.80 19.64
C LEU A 191 -28.50 -25.62 18.47
N HIS A 192 -29.33 -25.96 17.48
CA HIS A 192 -28.89 -26.69 16.29
C HIS A 192 -28.04 -25.79 15.36
N SER A 193 -28.36 -24.48 15.31
CA SER A 193 -27.55 -23.49 14.61
C SER A 193 -26.14 -23.34 15.20
N VAL A 194 -25.97 -23.52 16.52
CA VAL A 194 -24.65 -23.44 17.18
C VAL A 194 -23.71 -24.58 16.75
N PHE A 195 -24.21 -25.80 16.59
CA PHE A 195 -23.38 -26.92 16.12
C PHE A 195 -23.06 -26.84 14.62
N VAL A 196 -24.04 -26.38 13.82
CA VAL A 196 -23.83 -26.07 12.40
C VAL A 196 -22.85 -24.90 12.22
N TYR A 197 -22.71 -24.02 13.23
CA TYR A 197 -21.74 -22.92 13.29
C TYR A 197 -20.33 -23.38 13.70
N LEU A 198 -20.22 -24.29 14.67
CA LEU A 198 -18.93 -24.64 15.27
C LEU A 198 -18.00 -25.34 14.27
N ILE A 199 -18.55 -26.24 13.44
CA ILE A 199 -17.73 -27.04 12.51
C ILE A 199 -17.15 -26.17 11.39
N PRO A 200 -17.92 -25.36 10.64
CA PRO A 200 -17.38 -24.45 9.64
C PRO A 200 -16.46 -23.38 10.23
N SER A 201 -16.79 -22.81 11.39
CA SER A 201 -15.96 -21.76 12.01
C SER A 201 -14.58 -22.27 12.41
N LEU A 202 -14.47 -23.51 12.92
CA LEU A 202 -13.18 -24.14 13.23
C LEU A 202 -12.36 -24.45 11.97
N VAL A 203 -13.00 -24.96 10.91
CA VAL A 203 -12.36 -25.23 9.62
C VAL A 203 -11.86 -23.93 8.98
N CYS A 204 -12.68 -22.88 8.99
CA CYS A 204 -12.32 -21.56 8.50
C CYS A 204 -11.17 -20.96 9.32
N SER A 205 -11.22 -21.07 10.65
CA SER A 205 -10.16 -20.57 11.55
C SER A 205 -8.81 -21.25 11.28
N TYR A 206 -8.82 -22.57 11.03
CA TYR A 206 -7.60 -23.29 10.64
C TYR A 206 -7.05 -22.82 9.29
N GLY A 207 -7.93 -22.58 8.31
CA GLY A 207 -7.56 -22.01 7.01
C GLY A 207 -6.97 -20.59 7.12
N ILE A 208 -7.62 -19.73 7.91
CA ILE A 208 -7.18 -18.37 8.23
C ILE A 208 -5.79 -18.39 8.86
N TRP A 209 -5.56 -19.26 9.85
CA TRP A 209 -4.26 -19.43 10.49
C TRP A 209 -3.17 -19.88 9.52
N ARG A 210 -3.47 -20.86 8.66
CA ARG A 210 -2.54 -21.33 7.61
C ARG A 210 -2.15 -20.20 6.66
N LEU A 211 -3.12 -19.41 6.21
CA LEU A 211 -2.90 -18.27 5.32
C LEU A 211 -2.07 -17.19 6.00
N PHE A 212 -2.38 -16.86 7.26
CA PHE A 212 -1.63 -15.89 8.04
C PHE A 212 -0.17 -16.31 8.22
N LYS A 213 0.07 -17.57 8.60
CA LYS A 213 1.42 -18.12 8.71
C LYS A 213 2.19 -18.00 7.39
N HIS A 214 1.55 -18.32 6.28
CA HIS A 214 2.16 -18.19 4.96
C HIS A 214 2.50 -16.73 4.61
N GLY A 215 1.60 -15.79 4.93
CA GLY A 215 1.85 -14.35 4.76
C GLY A 215 3.05 -13.85 5.55
N ILE A 216 3.19 -14.27 6.82
CA ILE A 216 4.36 -13.94 7.65
C ILE A 216 5.64 -14.55 7.07
N THR A 217 5.62 -15.79 6.58
CA THR A 217 6.81 -16.40 5.95
C THR A 217 7.23 -15.64 4.69
N LEU A 218 6.27 -15.20 3.87
CA LEU A 218 6.56 -14.36 2.70
C LEU A 218 7.12 -13.00 3.09
N LEU A 219 6.62 -12.40 4.19
CA LEU A 219 7.17 -11.15 4.72
C LEU A 219 8.66 -11.30 5.06
N VAL A 220 9.00 -12.36 5.80
CA VAL A 220 10.39 -12.65 6.18
C VAL A 220 11.27 -12.81 4.93
N HIS A 221 10.79 -13.54 3.93
CA HIS A 221 11.56 -13.74 2.70
C HIS A 221 11.75 -12.43 1.91
N SER A 222 10.72 -11.59 1.83
CA SER A 222 10.82 -10.28 1.18
C SER A 222 11.79 -9.34 1.90
N GLU A 223 11.84 -9.37 3.23
CA GLU A 223 12.81 -8.60 4.01
C GLU A 223 14.24 -9.13 3.78
N GLU A 224 14.43 -10.44 3.75
CA GLU A 224 15.73 -11.06 3.43
C GLU A 224 16.23 -10.67 2.03
N GLU A 225 15.35 -10.66 1.03
CA GLU A 225 15.68 -10.21 -0.33
C GLU A 225 16.06 -8.72 -0.36
N ASN A 226 15.31 -7.88 0.36
CA ASN A 226 15.59 -6.45 0.43
C ASN A 226 16.95 -6.17 1.09
N VAL A 227 17.26 -6.86 2.19
CA VAL A 227 18.58 -6.78 2.86
C VAL A 227 19.71 -7.25 1.93
N ARG A 228 19.51 -8.33 1.16
CA ARG A 228 20.50 -8.77 0.16
C ARG A 228 20.71 -7.75 -0.94
N GLN A 229 19.65 -7.14 -1.45
CA GLN A 229 19.75 -6.09 -2.46
C GLN A 229 20.52 -4.87 -1.94
N GLN A 230 20.24 -4.47 -0.69
CA GLN A 230 20.97 -3.38 -0.04
C GLN A 230 22.46 -3.71 0.10
N HIS A 231 22.81 -4.90 0.58
CA HIS A 231 24.21 -5.34 0.64
C HIS A 231 24.89 -5.39 -0.73
N HIS A 232 24.18 -5.82 -1.79
CA HIS A 232 24.73 -5.81 -3.14
C HIS A 232 25.02 -4.38 -3.62
N LEU A 233 24.13 -3.43 -3.32
CA LEU A 233 24.36 -2.02 -3.65
C LEU A 233 25.57 -1.45 -2.90
N ASP A 234 25.72 -1.77 -1.62
CA ASP A 234 26.89 -1.35 -0.82
C ASP A 234 28.21 -1.93 -1.37
N MET A 235 28.22 -3.20 -1.79
CA MET A 235 29.41 -3.81 -2.42
C MET A 235 29.76 -3.14 -3.75
N VAL A 236 28.77 -2.86 -4.59
CA VAL A 236 29.00 -2.15 -5.87
C VAL A 236 29.53 -0.74 -5.62
N GLN A 237 29.02 -0.06 -4.59
CA GLN A 237 29.51 1.27 -4.20
C GLN A 237 30.99 1.23 -3.78
N GLN A 238 31.38 0.23 -2.98
CA GLN A 238 32.78 0.02 -2.59
C GLN A 238 33.68 -0.29 -3.79
N GLU A 239 33.18 -1.08 -4.76
CA GLU A 239 33.92 -1.37 -5.99
C GLU A 239 34.14 -0.10 -6.82
N ILE A 240 33.14 0.77 -6.94
CA ILE A 240 33.26 2.07 -7.62
C ILE A 240 34.30 2.95 -6.91
N GLU A 241 34.27 3.06 -5.58
CA GLU A 241 35.24 3.83 -4.81
C GLU A 241 36.68 3.31 -5.02
N HIS A 242 36.85 1.99 -5.03
CA HIS A 242 38.12 1.35 -5.32
C HIS A 242 38.61 1.65 -6.75
N LEU A 243 37.73 1.60 -7.75
CA LEU A 243 38.06 1.97 -9.14
C LEU A 243 38.49 3.43 -9.26
N HIS A 244 37.84 4.35 -8.54
CA HIS A 244 38.25 5.75 -8.48
C HIS A 244 39.63 5.93 -7.84
N SER A 245 39.97 5.13 -6.82
CA SER A 245 41.32 5.10 -6.24
C SER A 245 42.37 4.64 -7.25
N LEU A 246 42.08 3.55 -7.98
CA LEU A 246 42.97 3.03 -9.03
C LEU A 246 43.19 4.04 -10.16
N ASP A 247 42.14 4.75 -10.59
CA ASP A 247 42.27 5.79 -11.63
C ASP A 247 43.19 6.93 -11.15
N ASN A 248 43.08 7.33 -9.88
CA ASN A 248 43.98 8.31 -9.27
C ASN A 248 45.45 7.82 -9.24
N GLU A 249 45.69 6.55 -8.89
CA GLU A 249 47.04 5.98 -8.94
C GLU A 249 47.57 5.89 -10.37
N TYR A 250 46.75 5.44 -11.32
CA TYR A 250 47.11 5.40 -12.72
C TYR A 250 47.49 6.79 -13.25
N LYS A 251 46.73 7.83 -12.88
CA LYS A 251 47.03 9.22 -13.25
C LYS A 251 48.36 9.70 -12.66
N LYS A 252 48.69 9.33 -11.42
CA LYS A 252 50.00 9.63 -10.82
C LYS A 252 51.13 8.92 -11.57
N LEU A 253 50.96 7.65 -11.90
CA LEU A 253 51.93 6.88 -12.69
C LEU A 253 52.12 7.45 -14.10
N TYR A 254 51.04 7.90 -14.74
CA TYR A 254 51.10 8.55 -16.05
C TYR A 254 51.92 9.85 -16.01
N VAL A 255 51.66 10.72 -15.03
CA VAL A 255 52.43 11.96 -14.84
C VAL A 255 53.89 11.65 -14.55
N TRP A 256 54.15 10.73 -13.62
CA TRP A 256 55.52 10.31 -13.30
C TRP A 256 56.27 9.77 -14.52
N ASN A 257 55.62 8.93 -15.33
CA ASN A 257 56.22 8.36 -16.53
C ASN A 257 56.49 9.44 -17.60
N HIS A 258 55.56 10.39 -17.77
CA HIS A 258 55.75 11.52 -18.68
C HIS A 258 56.93 12.41 -18.25
N ASP A 259 57.02 12.74 -16.96
CA ASP A 259 58.11 13.54 -16.41
C ASP A 259 59.45 12.80 -16.52
N MET A 260 59.48 11.50 -16.21
CA MET A 260 60.67 10.66 -16.37
C MET A 260 61.15 10.61 -17.83
N ALA A 261 60.24 10.47 -18.80
CA ALA A 261 60.59 10.49 -20.21
C ALA A 261 61.23 11.84 -20.61
N ASN A 262 60.71 12.97 -20.11
CA ASN A 262 61.28 14.30 -20.34
C ASN A 262 62.68 14.44 -19.70
N HIS A 263 62.84 13.95 -18.47
CA HIS A 263 64.13 13.96 -17.76
C HIS A 263 65.19 13.13 -18.49
N LEU A 264 64.84 11.93 -18.97
CA LEU A 264 65.73 11.07 -19.76
C LEU A 264 66.10 11.72 -21.10
N LEU A 265 65.15 12.38 -21.76
CA LEU A 265 65.40 13.10 -23.01
C LEU A 265 66.30 14.33 -22.81
N ALA A 266 66.13 15.07 -21.71
CA ALA A 266 67.02 16.17 -21.37
C ALA A 266 68.45 15.67 -21.10
N LEU A 267 68.60 14.55 -20.39
CA LEU A 267 69.90 13.92 -20.15
C LEU A 267 70.55 13.41 -21.43
N SER A 268 69.78 12.77 -22.33
CA SER A 268 70.31 12.29 -23.60
C SER A 268 70.80 13.45 -24.47
N LEU A 269 70.06 14.56 -24.54
CA LEU A 269 70.47 15.76 -25.27
C LEU A 269 71.72 16.41 -24.67
N LEU A 270 71.84 16.49 -23.33
CA LEU A 270 73.03 17.03 -22.68
C LEU A 270 74.27 16.14 -22.91
N ALA A 271 74.09 14.83 -22.93
CA ALA A 271 75.15 13.87 -23.25
C ALA A 271 75.57 13.96 -24.73
N GLU A 272 74.62 14.09 -25.65
CA GLU A 272 74.86 14.23 -27.10
C GLU A 272 75.60 15.54 -27.42
N GLN A 273 75.40 16.59 -26.61
CA GLN A 273 76.11 17.87 -26.70
C GLN A 273 77.48 17.89 -25.96
N GLU A 274 77.93 16.75 -25.42
CA GLU A 274 79.16 16.62 -24.60
C GLU A 274 79.22 17.53 -23.35
N LYS A 275 78.06 18.00 -22.85
CA LYS A 275 77.97 18.88 -21.67
C LYS A 275 77.84 18.08 -20.37
N TYR A 276 78.83 17.24 -20.10
CA TYR A 276 78.80 16.27 -19.00
C TYR A 276 78.68 16.90 -17.61
N ASP A 277 79.30 18.05 -17.35
CA ASP A 277 79.19 18.75 -16.06
C ASP A 277 77.75 19.24 -15.79
N GLN A 278 77.05 19.69 -16.84
CA GLN A 278 75.66 20.13 -16.74
C GLN A 278 74.73 18.94 -16.51
N ALA A 279 74.95 17.82 -17.21
CA ALA A 279 74.21 16.57 -16.99
C ALA A 279 74.38 16.06 -15.55
N LEU A 280 75.61 16.11 -15.01
CA LEU A 280 75.90 15.69 -13.64
C LEU A 280 75.21 16.56 -12.59
N SER A 281 75.18 17.89 -12.81
CA SER A 281 74.47 18.83 -11.93
C SER A 281 72.95 18.60 -11.97
N TYR A 282 72.39 18.30 -13.14
CA TYR A 282 70.98 18.01 -13.32
C TYR A 282 70.57 16.69 -12.66
N MET A 283 71.40 15.64 -12.77
CA MET A 283 71.18 14.37 -12.06
C MET A 283 71.17 14.56 -10.53
N LYS A 284 72.09 15.36 -9.98
CA LYS A 284 72.10 15.68 -8.54
C LYS A 284 70.83 16.40 -8.10
N GLN A 285 70.36 17.39 -8.87
CA GLN A 285 69.10 18.08 -8.57
C GLN A 285 67.89 17.14 -8.66
N MET A 286 67.89 16.21 -9.61
CA MET A 286 66.82 15.21 -9.74
C MET A 286 66.82 14.24 -8.56
N GLN A 287 68.00 13.86 -8.07
CA GLN A 287 68.16 12.99 -6.90
C GLN A 287 67.70 13.70 -5.61
N GLU A 288 68.04 14.97 -5.43
CA GLU A 288 67.55 15.78 -4.29
C GLU A 288 66.03 15.97 -4.31
N LYS A 289 65.41 16.13 -5.49
CA LYS A 289 63.95 16.22 -5.63
C LYS A 289 63.22 14.88 -5.54
N GLY A 290 63.87 13.78 -5.90
CA GLY A 290 63.30 12.43 -5.86
C GLY A 290 63.04 11.91 -4.45
N ASP A 291 63.74 12.46 -3.44
CA ASP A 291 63.57 12.12 -2.03
C ASP A 291 62.38 12.86 -1.35
N GLU A 292 61.71 13.79 -2.04
CA GLU A 292 60.58 14.59 -1.51
C GLU A 292 59.18 14.18 -2.03
N LEU A 293 59.08 13.15 -2.89
CA LEU A 293 57.82 12.62 -3.46
C LEU A 293 57.35 11.34 -2.76
#